data_AF-U1PWW3-F1
#
_entry.id   AF-U1PWW3-F1
#
_cell.length_a   1.000
_cell.length_b   1.000
_cell.length_c   1.000
_cell.angle_alpha   90.00
_cell.angle_beta   90.00
_cell.angle_gamma   90.00
#
_symmetry.space_group_name_H-M   'P 1'
#
loop_
_entity.id
_entity.type
_entity.pdbx_description
1 polymer ?
#
loop_
_entity_poly.entity_id
_entity_poly.type
_entity_poly.pdbx_seq_one_letter_code
_entity_poly.pdbx_strand_id
1 'polypeptide(L)'
;MSRGGFARIEDASTTYILNSAATTVVAVTCNGGGSAAFPSLAFYDDELNLVASYDLSKISDAESYEPVVTSLEAQGSTLHVEWSNERLPTDTSGMHTGSGTGSADLSWNGASFDKSNVTVYDAWGNQVTG
;
A
#
# COMPACT_ATOMS: atom_id res chain seq x y z
N MET A 1 -27.88 4.64 -9.97
CA MET A 1 -27.75 4.03 -8.63
C MET A 1 -26.42 4.53 -8.05
N SER A 2 -26.46 5.29 -6.96
CA SER A 2 -25.23 5.69 -6.27
C SER A 2 -24.67 4.45 -5.58
N ARG A 3 -23.51 3.96 -6.04
CA ARG A 3 -22.72 2.98 -5.29
C ARG A 3 -21.98 3.78 -4.22
N GLY A 4 -22.56 3.87 -3.03
CA GLY A 4 -21.87 4.49 -1.89
C GLY A 4 -20.53 3.77 -1.68
N GLY A 5 -19.44 4.51 -1.75
CA GLY A 5 -18.12 4.05 -1.37
C GLY A 5 -17.78 4.56 0.02
N PHE A 6 -17.11 3.73 0.81
CA PHE A 6 -16.58 4.12 2.11
C PHE A 6 -15.06 4.01 2.07
N ALA A 7 -14.38 5.04 2.54
CA ALA A 7 -12.96 4.97 2.85
C ALA A 7 -12.80 4.43 4.27
N ARG A 8 -11.97 3.41 4.46
CA ARG A 8 -11.55 2.91 5.77
C ARG A 8 -10.08 3.25 5.96
N ILE A 9 -9.77 3.82 7.12
CA ILE A 9 -8.40 3.91 7.61
C ILE A 9 -8.08 2.55 8.22
N GLU A 10 -7.03 1.91 7.71
CA GLU A 10 -6.53 0.66 8.26
C GLU A 10 -5.67 0.92 9.50
N ASP A 11 -5.50 -0.09 10.35
CA ASP A 11 -4.77 0.04 11.61
C ASP A 11 -3.28 0.40 11.40
N ALA A 12 -2.73 0.07 10.23
CA ALA A 12 -1.34 0.38 9.87
C ALA A 12 -1.12 1.88 9.72
N SER A 13 -0.36 2.44 10.66
CA SER A 13 0.06 3.84 10.65
C SER A 13 1.45 4.00 11.25
N THR A 14 2.17 5.04 10.83
CA THR A 14 3.47 5.38 11.39
C THR A 14 3.77 6.87 11.21
N THR A 15 4.83 7.36 11.85
CA THR A 15 5.35 8.71 11.61
C THR A 15 6.51 8.64 10.64
N TYR A 16 6.39 9.31 9.49
CA TYR A 16 7.42 9.40 8.46
C TYR A 16 7.90 10.84 8.29
N ILE A 17 9.19 11.05 8.06
CA ILE A 17 9.74 12.39 7.81
C ILE A 17 9.64 12.70 6.31
N LEU A 18 8.64 13.49 5.93
CA LEU A 18 8.41 13.97 4.57
C LEU A 18 8.90 15.43 4.47
N ASN A 19 9.82 15.73 3.54
CA ASN A 19 10.38 17.09 3.39
C ASN A 19 10.88 17.70 4.71
N SER A 20 11.55 16.90 5.55
CA SER A 20 12.03 17.30 6.89
C SER A 20 10.93 17.64 7.90
N ALA A 21 9.66 17.39 7.59
CA ALA A 21 8.53 17.50 8.52
C ALA A 21 8.03 16.11 8.92
N ALA A 22 7.66 15.95 10.19
CA ALA A 22 7.00 14.73 10.64
C ALA A 22 5.58 14.68 10.07
N THR A 23 5.23 13.56 9.46
CA THR A 23 3.91 13.31 8.88
C THR A 23 3.35 12.00 9.41
N THR A 24 2.05 11.96 9.69
CA THR A 24 1.35 10.71 9.97
C THR A 24 0.99 10.03 8.66
N VAL A 25 1.50 8.83 8.47
CA VAL A 25 1.17 7.98 7.33
C VAL A 25 0.10 7.00 7.75
N VAL A 26 -0.95 6.88 6.95
CA VAL A 26 -2.01 5.90 7.15
C VAL A 26 -2.28 5.15 5.85
N ALA A 27 -2.54 3.86 5.96
CA ALA A 27 -3.11 3.10 4.86
C ALA A 27 -4.62 3.36 4.75
N VAL A 28 -5.07 3.70 3.54
CA VAL A 28 -6.47 4.02 3.24
C VAL A 28 -6.96 3.04 2.20
N THR A 29 -8.00 2.28 2.54
CA THR A 29 -8.71 1.42 1.59
C THR A 29 -10.01 2.08 1.16
N CYS A 30 -10.28 2.13 -0.14
CA CYS A 30 -11.56 2.61 -0.67
C CYS A 30 -12.43 1.41 -1.05
N ASN A 31 -13.34 1.01 -0.17
CA ASN A 31 -14.25 -0.09 -0.45
C ASN A 31 -15.54 0.47 -1.06
N GLY A 32 -15.67 0.39 -2.39
CA GLY A 32 -16.87 0.85 -3.09
C GLY A 32 -16.76 0.78 -4.62
N GLY A 33 -17.85 0.46 -5.29
CA GLY A 33 -17.94 0.60 -6.76
C GLY A 33 -17.79 -0.68 -7.58
N GLY A 34 -17.43 -1.82 -6.99
CA GLY A 34 -17.33 -3.12 -7.69
C GLY A 34 -16.09 -3.26 -8.57
N SER A 35 -15.02 -2.54 -8.24
CA SER A 35 -13.71 -2.59 -8.88
C SER A 35 -12.66 -2.84 -7.80
N ALA A 36 -11.57 -3.54 -8.13
CA ALA A 36 -10.43 -3.68 -7.23
C ALA A 36 -9.91 -2.29 -6.86
N ALA A 37 -9.95 -1.94 -5.57
CA ALA A 37 -9.35 -0.73 -5.06
C ALA A 37 -8.10 -1.15 -4.27
N PHE A 38 -6.93 -0.96 -4.87
CA PHE A 38 -5.69 -1.02 -4.12
C PHE A 38 -5.72 0.07 -3.03
N PRO A 39 -5.20 -0.19 -1.81
CA PRO A 39 -5.03 0.85 -0.82
C PRO A 39 -4.10 1.93 -1.36
N SER A 40 -4.34 3.15 -0.90
CA SER A 40 -3.38 4.24 -1.03
C SER A 40 -2.80 4.55 0.35
N LEU A 41 -1.58 5.06 0.39
CA LEU A 41 -1.02 5.68 1.57
C LEU A 41 -1.38 7.17 1.54
N ALA A 42 -1.85 7.69 2.66
CA ALA A 42 -2.13 9.10 2.85
C ALA A 42 -1.19 9.67 3.93
N PHE A 43 -0.57 10.81 3.64
CA PHE A 43 0.39 11.46 4.51
C PHE A 43 -0.24 12.78 4.98
N TYR A 44 -0.41 12.91 6.30
CA TYR A 44 -1.00 14.09 6.93
C TYR A 44 0.05 14.84 7.75
N ASP A 45 -0.01 16.17 7.73
CA ASP A 45 0.73 17.00 8.68
C ASP A 45 0.05 17.02 10.07
N ASP A 46 0.60 17.77 11.01
CA ASP A 46 0.10 17.91 12.38
C ASP A 46 -1.26 18.63 12.48
N GLU A 47 -1.60 19.41 11.46
CA GLU A 47 -2.90 20.07 11.28
C GLU A 47 -3.93 19.16 10.57
N LEU A 48 -3.56 17.92 10.24
CA LEU A 48 -4.37 16.94 9.50
C LEU A 48 -4.67 17.34 8.05
N ASN A 49 -3.84 18.20 7.44
CA ASN A 49 -3.90 18.45 6.01
C ASN A 49 -3.23 17.30 5.25
N LEU A 50 -3.85 16.84 4.16
CA LEU A 50 -3.25 15.86 3.27
C LEU A 50 -2.10 16.52 2.49
N VAL A 51 -0.86 16.10 2.75
CA VAL A 51 0.35 16.68 2.14
C VAL A 51 0.95 15.80 1.03
N ALA A 52 0.67 14.48 1.04
CA ALA A 52 1.02 13.57 -0.04
C ALA A 52 0.10 12.34 -0.05
N SER A 53 0.05 11.66 -1.20
CA SER A 53 -0.56 10.34 -1.31
C SER A 53 0.23 9.43 -2.26
N TYR A 54 0.11 8.13 -2.05
CA TYR A 54 0.77 7.13 -2.89
C TYR A 54 -0.14 5.92 -3.11
N ASP A 55 -0.44 5.60 -4.36
CA ASP A 55 -1.25 4.44 -4.71
C ASP A 55 -0.38 3.19 -4.71
N LEU A 56 -0.70 2.19 -3.89
CA LEU A 56 0.10 0.96 -3.79
C LEU A 56 0.09 0.13 -5.08
N SER A 57 -0.89 0.35 -5.96
CA SER A 57 -0.88 -0.22 -7.31
C SER A 57 0.33 0.22 -8.14
N LYS A 58 1.09 1.24 -7.70
CA LYS A 58 2.35 1.64 -8.33
C LYS A 58 3.52 0.78 -7.89
N ILE A 59 3.39 -0.02 -6.83
CA ILE A 59 4.45 -0.90 -6.32
C ILE A 59 4.57 -2.17 -7.17
N SER A 60 3.44 -2.80 -7.47
CA SER A 60 3.39 -4.03 -8.25
C SER A 60 2.44 -3.87 -9.42
N ASP A 61 2.83 -4.40 -10.59
CA ASP A 61 1.97 -4.48 -11.77
C ASP A 61 0.93 -5.62 -11.67
N ALA A 62 0.93 -6.38 -10.58
CA ALA A 62 -0.04 -7.45 -10.36
C ALA A 62 -1.45 -6.88 -10.11
N GLU A 63 -2.47 -7.53 -10.67
CA GLU A 63 -3.87 -7.22 -10.34
C GLU A 63 -4.22 -7.73 -8.93
N SER A 64 -3.88 -7.03 -7.85
CA SER A 64 -4.41 -7.39 -6.53
C SER A 64 -5.86 -6.91 -6.35
N TYR A 65 -6.70 -7.85 -5.94
CA TYR A 65 -8.08 -7.61 -5.57
C TYR A 65 -8.10 -7.57 -4.04
N GLU A 66 -8.21 -6.37 -3.47
CA GLU A 66 -8.23 -6.10 -2.03
C GLU A 66 -6.89 -6.38 -1.30
N PRO A 67 -5.78 -5.76 -1.74
CA PRO A 67 -4.57 -5.78 -0.93
C PRO A 67 -4.83 -5.10 0.42
N VAL A 68 -4.22 -5.62 1.47
CA VAL A 68 -4.29 -5.02 2.81
C VAL A 68 -2.88 -4.66 3.24
N VAL A 69 -2.66 -3.39 3.59
CA VAL A 69 -1.39 -2.98 4.22
C VAL A 69 -1.35 -3.57 5.62
N THR A 70 -0.38 -4.44 5.87
CA THR A 70 -0.21 -5.12 7.16
C THR A 70 0.76 -4.39 8.07
N SER A 71 1.72 -3.66 7.50
CA SER A 71 2.74 -2.94 8.26
C SER A 71 3.21 -1.67 7.53
N LEU A 72 3.50 -0.64 8.32
CA LEU A 72 4.17 0.58 7.90
C LEU A 72 5.28 0.88 8.92
N GLU A 73 6.53 0.93 8.46
CA GLU A 73 7.67 1.20 9.32
C GLU A 73 8.58 2.27 8.71
N ALA A 74 8.80 3.36 9.45
CA ALA A 74 9.77 4.37 9.05
C ALA A 74 11.20 3.92 9.41
N GLN A 75 12.03 3.73 8.39
CA GLN A 75 13.41 3.30 8.47
C GLN A 75 14.33 4.44 7.98
N GLY A 76 14.44 5.50 8.80
CA GLY A 76 15.18 6.71 8.42
C GLY A 76 14.47 7.51 7.34
N SER A 77 15.07 7.62 6.15
CA SER A 77 14.47 8.30 4.99
C SER A 77 13.55 7.40 4.16
N THR A 78 13.48 6.12 4.50
CA THR A 78 12.69 5.12 3.79
C THR A 78 11.45 4.77 4.61
N LEU A 79 10.31 4.61 3.93
CA LEU A 79 9.12 3.99 4.49
C LEU A 79 9.04 2.55 3.97
N HIS A 80 9.21 1.59 4.87
CA HIS A 80 8.99 0.18 4.57
C HIS A 80 7.49 -0.12 4.66
N VAL A 81 6.96 -0.76 3.62
CA VAL A 81 5.54 -1.10 3.50
C VAL A 81 5.43 -2.60 3.29
N GLU A 82 4.59 -3.26 4.08
CA GLU A 82 4.20 -4.64 3.85
C GLU A 82 2.71 -4.74 3.54
N TRP A 83 2.35 -5.66 2.64
CA TRP A 83 0.97 -5.94 2.31
C TRP A 83 0.72 -7.44 2.12
N SER A 84 -0.55 -7.82 2.27
CA SER A 84 -1.06 -9.16 1.96
C SER A 84 -2.12 -9.10 0.87
N ASN A 85 -2.56 -10.28 0.42
CA ASN A 85 -3.52 -10.48 -0.66
C ASN A 85 -3.02 -9.98 -2.04
N GLU A 86 -1.71 -10.01 -2.28
CA GLU A 86 -1.16 -9.85 -3.62
C GLU A 86 -1.66 -11.00 -4.50
N ARG A 87 -2.18 -10.70 -5.69
CA ARG A 87 -2.60 -11.76 -6.62
C ARG A 87 -1.40 -12.29 -7.38
N LEU A 88 -1.21 -13.59 -7.30
CA LEU A 88 -0.16 -14.30 -8.01
C LEU A 88 -0.70 -14.97 -9.29
N PRO A 89 0.16 -15.25 -10.28
CA PRO A 89 -0.25 -15.96 -11.50
C PRO A 89 -0.85 -17.35 -11.25
N THR A 90 -0.49 -17.98 -10.12
CA THR A 90 -1.01 -19.29 -9.69
C THR A 90 -2.36 -19.22 -8.99
N ASP A 91 -2.81 -18.03 -8.61
CA ASP A 91 -4.07 -17.88 -7.90
C ASP A 91 -5.25 -18.12 -8.85
N THR A 92 -6.30 -18.74 -8.31
CA THR A 92 -7.54 -18.94 -9.05
C THR A 92 -8.18 -17.59 -9.36
N SER A 93 -8.89 -17.50 -10.48
CA SER A 93 -9.64 -16.28 -10.80
C SER A 93 -10.79 -16.08 -9.81
N GLY A 94 -10.85 -14.93 -9.15
CA GLY A 94 -11.93 -14.56 -8.25
C GLY A 94 -11.62 -13.30 -7.46
N MET A 95 -12.63 -12.77 -6.77
CA MET A 95 -12.41 -11.81 -5.69
C MET A 95 -11.91 -12.58 -4.46
N HIS A 96 -10.98 -12.01 -3.68
CA HIS A 96 -10.40 -12.61 -2.47
C HIS A 96 -9.48 -13.84 -2.68
N THR A 97 -8.84 -13.97 -3.85
CA THR A 97 -7.96 -15.12 -4.14
C THR A 97 -6.46 -14.83 -4.05
N GLY A 98 -6.07 -13.59 -3.74
CA GLY A 98 -4.66 -13.22 -3.61
C GLY A 98 -3.99 -13.98 -2.47
N SER A 99 -3.00 -14.81 -2.78
CA SER A 99 -2.26 -15.60 -1.80
C SER A 99 -0.89 -15.03 -1.45
N GLY A 100 -0.42 -14.02 -2.20
CA GLY A 100 0.90 -13.44 -2.02
C GLY A 100 0.96 -12.41 -0.91
N THR A 101 2.16 -12.28 -0.34
CA THR A 101 2.55 -11.16 0.52
C THR A 101 3.66 -10.40 -0.16
N GLY A 102 3.69 -9.08 0.01
CA GLY A 102 4.73 -8.26 -0.58
C GLY A 102 5.27 -7.22 0.38
N SER A 103 6.46 -6.74 0.04
CA SER A 103 7.06 -5.60 0.70
C SER A 103 7.80 -4.71 -0.28
N ALA A 104 7.94 -3.44 0.07
CA ALA A 104 8.69 -2.47 -0.70
C ALA A 104 9.13 -1.30 0.18
N ASP A 105 10.18 -0.65 -0.29
CA ASP A 105 10.74 0.55 0.31
C ASP A 105 10.35 1.77 -0.51
N LEU A 106 9.76 2.78 0.13
CA LEU A 106 9.37 4.04 -0.49
C LEU A 106 10.27 5.17 0.00
N SER A 107 10.84 5.94 -0.93
CA SER A 107 11.68 7.12 -0.65
C SER A 107 11.14 8.35 -1.34
N TRP A 108 10.97 9.44 -0.61
CA TRP A 108 10.50 10.71 -1.17
C TRP A 108 11.58 11.39 -2.02
N ASN A 109 11.26 11.71 -3.28
CA ASN A 109 12.19 12.33 -4.23
C ASN A 109 12.00 13.84 -4.42
N GLY A 110 11.12 14.46 -3.63
CA GLY A 110 10.76 15.88 -3.74
C GLY A 110 9.41 16.12 -4.42
N ALA A 111 8.89 15.16 -5.18
CA ALA A 111 7.60 15.27 -5.88
C ALA A 111 6.69 14.04 -5.68
N SER A 112 7.28 12.85 -5.56
CA SER A 112 6.57 11.59 -5.32
C SER A 112 7.48 10.60 -4.56
N PHE A 113 7.04 9.35 -4.46
CA PHE A 113 7.84 8.26 -3.89
C PHE A 113 8.44 7.40 -4.99
N ASP A 114 9.76 7.22 -4.93
CA ASP A 114 10.45 6.16 -5.65
C ASP A 114 10.31 4.86 -4.86
N LYS A 115 10.03 3.76 -5.57
CA LYS A 115 9.98 2.42 -4.99
C LYS A 115 11.32 1.70 -5.18
N SER A 116 11.72 0.91 -4.20
CA SER A 116 12.88 0.02 -4.26
C SER A 116 12.65 -1.24 -3.45
N ASN A 117 13.54 -2.23 -3.58
CA ASN A 117 13.51 -3.48 -2.80
C ASN A 117 12.13 -4.18 -2.81
N VAL A 118 11.45 -4.14 -3.96
CA VAL A 118 10.14 -4.76 -4.10
C VAL A 118 10.32 -6.27 -4.05
N THR A 119 9.66 -6.92 -3.10
CA THR A 119 9.63 -8.38 -3.01
C THR A 119 8.20 -8.85 -2.90
N VAL A 120 7.92 -9.99 -3.54
CA VAL A 120 6.63 -10.68 -3.42
C VAL A 120 6.93 -12.15 -3.16
N TYR A 121 6.25 -12.71 -2.16
CA TYR A 121 6.34 -14.10 -1.77
C TYR A 121 5.00 -14.80 -1.98
N ASP A 122 5.05 -16.07 -2.35
CA ASP A 122 3.88 -16.96 -2.34
C ASP A 122 3.54 -17.45 -0.93
N ALA A 123 2.41 -18.15 -0.81
CA ALA A 123 1.95 -18.72 0.45
C ALA A 123 2.92 -19.76 1.08
N TRP A 124 3.93 -20.21 0.33
CA TRP A 124 4.97 -21.14 0.80
C TRP A 124 6.29 -20.43 1.14
N GLY A 125 6.35 -19.10 0.99
CA GLY A 125 7.54 -18.29 1.26
C GLY A 125 8.56 -18.29 0.12
N ASN A 126 8.20 -18.73 -1.08
CA ASN A 126 9.08 -18.57 -2.24
C ASN A 126 8.91 -17.18 -2.83
N GLN A 127 10.01 -16.51 -3.12
CA GLN A 127 9.97 -15.23 -3.82
C GLN A 127 9.51 -15.44 -5.27
N VAL A 128 8.43 -14.79 -5.66
CA VAL A 128 7.84 -14.88 -7.01
C VAL A 128 8.14 -13.65 -7.88
N THR A 129 8.64 -12.56 -7.29
CA THR A 129 9.08 -11.36 -8.03
C THR A 129 10.20 -10.62 -7.28
N GLY A 130 11.11 -10.00 -8.05
CA GLY A 130 12.20 -9.11 -7.60
C GLY A 130 12.69 -8.26 -8.77
#